data_AF-A0A0A1VIP7-F1
#
_entry.id   AF-A0A0A1VIP7-F1
#
_cell.length_a   1.000
_cell.length_b   1.000
_cell.length_c   1.000
_cell.angle_alpha   90.00
_cell.angle_beta   90.00
_cell.angle_gamma   90.00
#
_symmetry.space_group_name_H-M   'P 1'
#
loop_
_entity.id
_entity.type
_entity.pdbx_description
1 polymer ?
#
loop_
_entity_poly.entity_id
_entity_poly.type
_entity_poly.pdbx_seq_one_letter_code
_entity_poly.pdbx_strand_id
1 'polypeptide(L)'
;MAATDAFTSGAHCGREAVRAPSRAGRCEASAYRRAVALLPCACCGVMGYSECVDTRYSDGGSPLHTIPLCADRLGQRGCRTLLASGVLQSEVMGCEIIPQWIADTRSKLLSTRLWNGTVPEDMAMP
;
A
#
# COMPACT_ATOMS: atom_id res chain seq x y z
N MET A 1 -30.91 -6.33 46.36
CA MET A 1 -30.40 -5.04 45.85
C MET A 1 -29.10 -4.78 46.60
N ALA A 2 -27.92 -4.69 46.00
CA ALA A 2 -27.55 -4.31 44.64
C ALA A 2 -26.42 -5.22 44.12
N ALA A 3 -26.48 -5.55 42.83
CA ALA A 3 -25.34 -6.03 42.08
C ALA A 3 -24.44 -4.82 41.80
N THR A 4 -23.18 -4.89 42.20
CA THR A 4 -22.14 -3.97 41.73
C THR A 4 -21.37 -4.69 40.64
N ASP A 5 -21.66 -4.35 39.39
CA ASP A 5 -20.94 -4.83 38.21
C ASP A 5 -19.50 -4.31 38.23
N ALA A 6 -18.55 -5.23 38.36
CA ALA A 6 -17.16 -4.99 38.05
C ALA A 6 -16.98 -5.11 36.53
N PHE A 7 -17.02 -3.99 35.81
CA PHE A 7 -16.56 -3.92 34.43
C PHE A 7 -15.31 -3.03 34.37
N THR A 8 -14.16 -3.63 34.63
CA THR A 8 -12.86 -3.00 34.40
C THR A 8 -12.01 -3.84 33.48
N SER A 9 -11.46 -3.13 32.49
CA SER A 9 -10.32 -3.51 31.66
C SER A 9 -10.63 -4.41 30.47
N GLY A 10 -11.31 -3.83 29.47
CA GLY A 10 -11.09 -4.25 28.09
C GLY A 10 -9.68 -3.84 27.69
N ALA A 11 -8.83 -4.83 27.39
CA ALA A 11 -7.49 -4.64 26.89
C ALA A 11 -7.49 -3.74 25.64
N HIS A 12 -7.06 -2.50 25.79
CA HIS A 12 -6.62 -1.70 24.66
C HIS A 12 -5.25 -2.25 24.26
N CYS A 13 -5.19 -3.09 23.22
CA CYS A 13 -3.95 -3.33 22.51
C CYS A 13 -3.45 -1.94 22.05
N GLY A 14 -2.43 -1.43 22.73
CA GLY A 14 -1.92 -0.09 22.52
C GLY A 14 -1.50 0.05 21.06
N ARG A 15 -2.21 0.90 20.30
CA ARG A 15 -1.58 1.54 19.14
C ARG A 15 -0.51 2.45 19.69
N GLU A 16 0.74 2.01 19.67
CA GLU A 16 1.86 2.94 19.78
C GLU A 16 1.64 4.05 18.75
N ALA A 17 1.65 5.28 19.23
CA ALA A 17 1.51 6.44 18.37
C ALA A 17 2.77 6.54 17.51
N VAL A 18 2.68 6.00 16.29
CA VAL A 18 3.72 6.18 15.27
C VAL A 18 3.95 7.68 15.11
N ARG A 19 5.18 8.13 15.37
CA ARG A 19 5.56 9.53 15.23
C ARG A 19 5.25 9.97 13.80
N ALA A 20 4.48 11.05 13.65
CA ALA A 20 4.17 11.56 12.33
C ALA A 20 5.47 11.85 11.55
N PRO A 21 5.56 11.44 10.27
CA PRO A 21 6.77 11.65 9.48
C PRO A 21 7.08 13.14 9.35
N SER A 22 8.37 13.45 9.20
CA SER A 22 8.85 14.81 9.00
C SER A 22 8.26 15.43 7.72
N ARG A 23 8.34 16.75 7.55
CA ARG A 23 7.91 17.40 6.30
C ARG A 23 8.67 16.82 5.09
N ALA A 24 9.97 16.60 5.24
CA ALA A 24 10.82 15.99 4.22
C ALA A 24 10.35 14.57 3.90
N GLY A 25 10.15 13.72 4.92
CA GLY A 25 9.63 12.36 4.75
C GLY A 25 8.26 12.32 4.07
N ARG A 26 7.35 13.28 4.35
CA ARG A 26 6.07 13.40 3.62
C ARG A 26 6.26 13.78 2.14
N CYS A 27 7.21 14.66 1.83
CA CYS A 27 7.53 15.04 0.45
C CYS A 27 8.11 13.84 -0.32
N GLU A 28 9.01 13.08 0.29
CA GLU A 28 9.60 11.89 -0.31
C GLU A 28 8.55 10.78 -0.49
N ALA A 29 7.65 10.57 0.47
CA ALA A 29 6.54 9.61 0.34
C ALA A 29 5.65 9.97 -0.85
N SER A 30 5.37 11.26 -1.01
CA SER A 30 4.58 11.76 -2.12
C SER A 30 5.28 11.58 -3.46
N ALA A 31 6.60 11.79 -3.51
CA ALA A 31 7.42 11.57 -4.71
C ALA A 31 7.47 10.08 -5.09
N TYR A 32 7.69 9.19 -4.12
CA TYR A 32 7.66 7.75 -4.31
C TYR A 32 6.31 7.27 -4.86
N ARG A 33 5.20 7.68 -4.22
CA ARG A 33 3.85 7.32 -4.67
C ARG A 33 3.54 7.81 -6.08
N ARG A 34 4.01 9.01 -6.45
CA ARG A 34 3.91 9.51 -7.84
C ARG A 34 4.72 8.65 -8.80
N ALA A 35 5.94 8.26 -8.43
CA ALA A 35 6.77 7.39 -9.26
C ALA A 35 6.09 6.03 -9.50
N VAL A 36 5.49 5.44 -8.46
CA VAL A 36 4.69 4.22 -8.59
C VAL A 36 3.53 4.41 -9.57
N ALA A 37 2.77 5.50 -9.45
CA ALA A 37 1.63 5.78 -10.33
C ALA A 37 2.00 5.99 -11.82
N LEU A 38 3.26 6.26 -12.14
CA LEU A 38 3.74 6.36 -13.53
C LEU A 38 3.97 5.00 -14.19
N LEU A 39 4.02 3.92 -13.42
CA LEU A 39 4.25 2.57 -13.95
C LEU A 39 2.98 1.98 -14.61
N PRO A 40 3.13 1.01 -15.54
CA PRO A 40 2.00 0.23 -16.01
C PRO A 40 1.30 -0.48 -14.86
N CYS A 41 0.00 -0.69 -15.00
CA CYS A 41 -0.77 -1.50 -14.05
C CYS A 41 -0.11 -2.88 -13.89
N ALA A 42 0.17 -3.29 -12.65
CA ALA A 42 0.81 -4.56 -12.34
C ALA A 42 -0.05 -5.78 -12.75
N CYS A 43 -1.38 -5.62 -12.73
CA CYS A 43 -2.31 -6.68 -13.09
C CYS A 43 -2.55 -6.81 -14.60
N CYS A 44 -2.84 -5.71 -15.30
CA CYS A 44 -3.28 -5.75 -16.71
C CYS A 44 -2.35 -5.02 -17.69
N GLY A 45 -1.27 -4.40 -17.21
CA GLY A 45 -0.25 -3.75 -18.04
C GLY A 45 -0.62 -2.39 -18.64
N VAL A 46 -1.84 -1.89 -18.43
CA VAL A 46 -2.27 -0.61 -19.03
C VAL A 46 -1.40 0.56 -18.53
N MET A 47 -0.97 1.41 -19.46
CA MET A 47 -0.14 2.61 -19.21
C MET A 47 -1.00 3.86 -19.01
N GLY A 48 -0.55 4.77 -18.15
CA GLY A 48 -1.13 6.11 -18.01
C GLY A 48 -2.42 6.22 -17.17
N TYR A 49 -2.92 5.10 -16.64
CA TYR A 49 -4.13 5.06 -15.81
C TYR A 49 -3.89 4.52 -14.39
N SER A 50 -2.63 4.29 -14.02
CA SER A 50 -2.26 3.67 -12.75
C SER A 50 -2.33 4.66 -11.58
N GLU A 51 -2.78 4.16 -10.45
CA GLU A 51 -2.68 4.80 -9.14
C GLU A 51 -1.77 3.97 -8.24
N CYS A 52 -1.10 4.63 -7.30
CA CYS A 52 -0.34 3.94 -6.26
C CYS A 52 -1.30 3.36 -5.22
N VAL A 53 -1.29 2.04 -5.07
CA VAL A 53 -2.16 1.30 -4.16
C VAL A 53 -1.33 0.69 -3.04
N ASP A 54 -1.61 1.07 -1.80
CA ASP A 54 -1.03 0.41 -0.61
C ASP A 54 -1.62 -1.00 -0.49
N THR A 55 -0.76 -2.02 -0.54
CA THR A 55 -1.16 -3.40 -0.27
C THR A 55 -1.17 -3.60 1.24
N ARG A 56 -2.27 -4.11 1.79
CA ARG A 56 -2.36 -4.47 3.22
C ARG A 56 -1.58 -5.77 3.54
N TYR A 57 -0.57 -6.09 2.73
CA TYR A 57 0.16 -7.36 2.79
C TYR A 57 1.02 -7.48 4.06
N SER A 58 1.40 -6.36 4.66
CA SER A 58 2.04 -6.32 5.98
C SER A 58 1.18 -5.52 6.96
N ASP A 59 0.91 -6.09 8.13
CA ASP A 59 0.44 -5.33 9.29
C ASP A 59 1.46 -4.22 9.57
N GLY A 60 1.05 -2.95 9.41
CA GLY A 60 1.92 -1.79 9.62
C GLY A 60 2.16 -0.88 8.40
N GLY A 61 1.66 -1.21 7.21
CA GLY A 61 1.55 -0.26 6.10
C GLY A 61 2.88 0.36 5.66
N SER A 62 3.88 -0.49 5.34
CA SER A 62 5.13 -0.01 4.76
C SER A 62 4.85 0.69 3.42
N PRO A 63 5.34 1.92 3.20
CA PRO A 63 5.21 2.60 1.92
C PRO A 63 5.91 1.87 0.78
N LEU A 64 6.76 0.89 1.10
CA LEU A 64 7.40 0.02 0.12
C LEU A 64 6.53 -1.16 -0.31
N HIS A 65 5.32 -1.30 0.23
CA HIS A 65 4.35 -2.34 -0.08
C HIS A 65 3.23 -1.77 -0.97
N THR A 66 3.62 -0.93 -1.94
CA THR A 66 2.71 -0.34 -2.91
C THR A 66 2.83 -1.00 -4.27
N ILE A 67 1.72 -1.04 -4.99
CA ILE A 67 1.66 -1.54 -6.38
C ILE A 67 0.93 -0.52 -7.28
N PRO A 68 1.30 -0.41 -8.57
CA PRO A 68 0.56 0.38 -9.53
C PRO A 68 -0.66 -0.40 -10.03
N LEU A 69 -1.87 0.11 -9.83
CA LEU A 69 -3.08 -0.49 -10.41
C LEU A 69 -3.91 0.56 -11.12
N CYS A 70 -4.52 0.18 -12.24
CA CYS A 70 -5.35 1.12 -12.99
C CYS A 70 -6.64 1.48 -12.25
N ALA A 71 -6.97 2.77 -12.34
CA ALA A 71 -8.24 3.34 -11.91
C ALA A 71 -9.40 2.92 -12.83
N ASP A 72 -10.62 3.20 -12.39
CA ASP A 72 -11.81 3.04 -13.21
C ASP A 72 -11.76 4.00 -14.41
N ARG A 73 -12.21 3.52 -15.57
CA ARG A 73 -12.41 4.29 -16.80
C ARG A 73 -13.89 4.29 -17.15
N LEU A 74 -14.31 5.16 -18.06
CA LEU A 74 -15.70 5.21 -18.50
C LEU A 74 -16.16 3.83 -19.00
N GLY A 75 -17.14 3.25 -18.30
CA GLY A 75 -17.70 1.92 -18.60
C GLY A 75 -16.81 0.73 -18.23
N GLN A 76 -15.62 0.93 -17.62
CA GLN A 76 -14.70 -0.16 -17.29
C GLN A 76 -14.15 -0.03 -15.87
N ARG A 77 -14.39 -1.06 -15.05
CA ARG A 77 -13.75 -1.17 -13.73
C ARG A 77 -12.24 -1.40 -13.88
N GLY A 78 -11.47 -0.64 -13.11
CA GLY A 78 -10.03 -0.75 -13.01
C GLY A 78 -9.60 -1.87 -12.05
N CYS A 79 -8.36 -2.34 -12.22
CA CYS A 79 -7.79 -3.38 -11.37
C CYS A 79 -7.74 -2.94 -9.89
N ARG A 80 -7.62 -1.64 -9.60
CA ARG A 80 -7.68 -1.14 -8.22
C ARG A 80 -9.03 -1.47 -7.56
N THR A 81 -10.12 -1.12 -8.23
CA THR A 81 -11.48 -1.35 -7.72
C THR A 81 -11.78 -2.85 -7.60
N LEU A 82 -11.34 -3.65 -8.58
CA LEU A 82 -11.49 -5.11 -8.54
C LEU A 82 -10.67 -5.78 -7.43
N LEU A 83 -9.48 -5.28 -7.13
CA LEU A 83 -8.67 -5.76 -6.01
C LEU A 83 -9.35 -5.42 -4.67
N ALA A 84 -9.83 -4.18 -4.52
CA ALA A 84 -10.51 -3.72 -3.31
C ALA A 84 -11.82 -4.47 -3.02
N SER A 85 -12.53 -4.90 -4.07
CA SER A 85 -13.75 -5.70 -3.93
C SER A 85 -13.49 -7.20 -3.74
N GLY A 86 -12.23 -7.63 -3.68
CA GLY A 86 -11.86 -9.05 -3.58
C GLY A 86 -12.06 -9.86 -4.86
N VAL A 87 -12.44 -9.24 -5.98
CA VAL A 87 -12.69 -9.94 -7.26
C VAL A 87 -11.39 -10.48 -7.87
N LEU A 88 -10.27 -9.80 -7.64
CA LEU A 88 -8.93 -10.27 -8.04
C LEU A 88 -8.25 -11.15 -6.99
N GLN A 89 -8.87 -11.39 -5.83
CA GLN A 89 -8.27 -12.11 -4.71
C GLN A 89 -9.03 -13.42 -4.48
N SER A 90 -8.52 -14.54 -5.02
CA SER A 90 -8.63 -15.78 -4.26
C SER A 90 -7.54 -15.76 -3.18
N GLU A 91 -7.80 -16.39 -2.03
CA GLU A 91 -6.87 -16.41 -0.88
C GLU A 91 -5.45 -16.85 -1.29
N VAL A 92 -5.35 -17.83 -2.19
CA VAL A 92 -4.09 -18.33 -2.75
C VAL A 92 -3.44 -17.32 -3.71
N MET A 93 -4.21 -16.73 -4.63
CA MET A 93 -3.68 -15.75 -5.59
C MET A 93 -3.15 -14.50 -4.87
N GLY A 94 -3.85 -14.03 -3.84
CA GLY A 94 -3.42 -12.84 -3.07
C GLY A 94 -2.08 -13.04 -2.37
N CYS A 95 -1.85 -14.21 -1.77
CA CYS A 95 -0.60 -14.53 -1.07
C CYS A 95 0.61 -14.65 -2.01
N GLU A 96 0.41 -15.06 -3.26
CA GLU A 96 1.49 -15.30 -4.22
C GLU A 96 1.74 -14.10 -5.13
N ILE A 97 0.69 -13.51 -5.72
CA ILE A 97 0.84 -12.50 -6.77
C ILE A 97 1.17 -11.11 -6.23
N ILE A 98 0.66 -10.77 -5.04
CA ILE A 98 0.86 -9.43 -4.45
C ILE A 98 2.35 -9.20 -4.12
N PRO A 99 3.07 -10.14 -3.46
CA PRO A 99 4.51 -10.02 -3.26
C PRO A 99 5.29 -9.86 -4.56
N GLN A 100 4.90 -10.60 -5.60
CA GLN A 100 5.53 -10.49 -6.91
C GLN A 100 5.31 -9.10 -7.52
N TRP A 101 4.09 -8.58 -7.48
CA TRP A 101 3.82 -7.22 -7.96
C TRP A 101 4.58 -6.15 -7.19
N ILE A 102 4.76 -6.31 -5.88
CA ILE A 102 5.60 -5.39 -5.06
C ILE A 102 7.05 -5.46 -5.54
N ALA A 103 7.61 -6.66 -5.68
CA ALA A 103 8.99 -6.86 -6.13
C ALA A 103 9.23 -6.29 -7.54
N ASP A 104 8.30 -6.53 -8.46
CA ASP A 104 8.35 -6.02 -9.83
C ASP A 104 8.23 -4.50 -9.87
N THR A 105 7.37 -3.92 -9.03
CA THR A 105 7.21 -2.46 -8.90
C THR A 105 8.53 -1.82 -8.48
N ARG A 106 9.19 -2.36 -7.44
CA ARG A 106 10.50 -1.88 -6.99
C ARG A 106 11.55 -2.01 -8.08
N SER A 107 11.62 -3.17 -8.73
CA SER A 107 12.56 -3.44 -9.81
C SER A 107 12.39 -2.45 -10.97
N LYS A 108 11.15 -2.13 -11.36
CA LYS A 108 10.83 -1.14 -12.39
C LYS A 108 11.20 0.28 -11.98
N LEU A 109 10.91 0.68 -10.74
CA LEU A 109 11.27 2.03 -10.26
C LEU A 109 12.78 2.26 -10.30
N LEU A 110 13.56 1.26 -9.88
CA LEU A 110 15.03 1.32 -9.90
C LEU A 110 15.59 1.31 -11.33
N SER A 111 15.08 0.44 -12.20
CA SER A 111 15.60 0.31 -13.57
C SER A 111 15.28 1.52 -14.45
N THR A 112 14.12 2.16 -14.23
CA THR A 112 13.70 3.36 -14.96
C THR A 112 14.27 4.65 -14.38
N ARG A 113 14.99 4.57 -13.25
CA ARG A 113 15.46 5.73 -12.46
C ARG A 113 14.36 6.70 -12.09
N LEU A 114 13.10 6.26 -12.08
CA LEU A 114 11.97 7.01 -11.53
C LEU A 114 12.10 7.15 -10.01
N TRP A 115 12.86 6.25 -9.38
CA TRP A 115 13.27 6.33 -7.98
C TRP A 115 14.75 5.93 -7.85
N ASN A 116 15.47 6.63 -6.99
CA ASN A 116 16.90 6.40 -6.74
C ASN A 116 17.18 5.46 -5.55
N GLY A 117 16.13 4.90 -4.92
CA GLY A 117 16.27 3.89 -3.88
C GLY A 117 16.41 4.44 -2.45
N THR A 118 16.50 5.76 -2.26
CA THR A 118 16.52 6.34 -0.91
C THR A 118 15.11 6.45 -0.36
N VAL A 119 14.71 5.46 0.41
CA VAL A 119 13.56 5.56 1.32
C VAL A 119 14.12 6.19 2.59
N PRO A 120 13.69 7.39 3.00
CA PRO A 120 14.21 7.99 4.22
C PRO A 120 13.89 7.07 5.43
N GLU A 121 14.80 7.00 6.40
CA GLU A 121 14.66 6.11 7.57
C GLU A 121 13.38 6.36 8.37
N ASP A 122 12.83 7.59 8.36
CA ASP A 122 11.54 7.91 9.00
C ASP A 122 10.31 7.42 8.20
N MET A 123 10.51 6.87 7.00
CA MET A 123 9.53 6.20 6.16
C MET A 123 9.63 4.66 6.24
N ALA A 124 10.80 4.13 6.64
CA ALA A 124 10.94 2.74 7.05
C ALA A 124 10.34 2.59 8.45
N MET A 125 9.10 2.11 8.54
CA MET A 125 8.51 1.78 9.84
C MET A 125 9.41 0.74 10.55
N PRO A 126 9.64 0.89 11.87
CA PRO A 126 10.38 -0.09 12.67
C PRO A 126 9.66 -1.44 12.75
#